data_AF-A0A7S0XW48-F1
#
_entry.id   AF-A0A7S0XW48-F1
#
_cell.length_a   1.000
_cell.length_b   1.000
_cell.length_c   1.000
_cell.angle_alpha   90.00
_cell.angle_beta   90.00
_cell.angle_gamma   90.00
#
_symmetry.space_group_name_H-M   'P 1'
#
loop_
_entity.id
_entity.type
_entity.pdbx_description
1 polymer ?
#
loop_
_entity_poly.entity_id
_entity_poly.type
_entity_poly.pdbx_seq_one_letter_code
_entity_poly.pdbx_strand_id
1 'polypeptide(L)'
;MASQPHTTAMWEQARDCIAATEEHPFLMSMLDGSLAMPNFQFYILQDSHYLSRFGAALRLLGEKENFSEEEKAALRGFADGADFAERGLHDSFFKSWHKQVTDVEPCPNNLLYTSYLTTVVVTENYAEGLAVLLPCFWVYMHVGQRLLASRA
;
A
#
# COMPACT_ATOMS: atom_id res chain seq x y z
N MET A 1 -6.50 26.17 -22.77
CA MET A 1 -5.46 25.24 -22.26
C MET A 1 -6.18 24.19 -21.46
N ALA A 2 -6.14 22.91 -21.85
CA ALA A 2 -6.74 21.86 -21.04
C ALA A 2 -5.96 21.78 -19.72
N SER A 3 -6.66 21.90 -18.58
CA SER A 3 -6.04 21.69 -17.27
C SER A 3 -5.47 20.27 -17.24
N GLN A 4 -4.22 20.14 -16.80
CA GLN A 4 -3.58 18.84 -16.62
C GLN A 4 -4.42 17.98 -15.65
N PRO A 5 -4.52 16.65 -15.84
CA PRO A 5 -5.23 15.79 -14.89
C PRO A 5 -4.67 15.97 -13.48
N HIS A 6 -5.55 16.07 -12.49
CA HIS A 6 -5.15 16.27 -11.07
C HIS A 6 -4.16 15.20 -10.60
N THR A 7 -4.31 13.96 -11.07
CA THR A 7 -3.42 12.85 -10.77
C THR A 7 -1.99 13.09 -11.24
N THR A 8 -1.78 13.74 -12.39
CA THR A 8 -0.42 14.07 -12.87
C THR A 8 0.22 15.14 -11.99
N ALA A 9 -0.54 16.16 -11.59
CA ALA A 9 -0.02 17.19 -10.68
C ALA A 9 0.33 16.61 -9.30
N MET A 10 -0.46 15.66 -8.79
CA MET A 10 -0.16 14.95 -7.54
C MET A 10 1.12 14.11 -7.66
N TRP A 11 1.26 13.34 -8.75
CA TRP A 11 2.47 12.55 -9.00
C TRP A 11 3.72 13.42 -9.05
N GLU A 12 3.64 14.54 -9.76
CA GLU A 12 4.73 15.51 -9.88
C GLU A 12 5.15 16.10 -8.53
N GLN A 13 4.18 16.40 -7.66
CA GLN A 13 4.47 16.89 -6.30
C GLN A 13 5.11 15.82 -5.41
N ALA A 14 4.78 14.54 -5.62
CA ALA A 14 5.34 13.42 -4.87
C ALA A 14 6.68 12.91 -5.43
N ARG A 15 7.19 13.49 -6.53
CA ARG A 15 8.33 12.98 -7.29
C ARG A 15 9.57 12.71 -6.43
N ASP A 16 9.91 13.61 -5.53
CA ASP A 16 11.10 13.45 -4.68
C ASP A 16 10.96 12.27 -3.70
N CYS A 17 9.76 12.09 -3.12
CA CYS A 17 9.45 10.94 -2.27
C CYS A 17 9.47 9.63 -3.08
N ILE A 18 8.96 9.65 -4.30
CA ILE A 18 8.95 8.49 -5.20
C ILE A 18 10.39 8.14 -5.59
N ALA A 19 11.22 9.10 -5.98
CA ALA A 19 12.64 8.89 -6.30
C ALA A 19 13.42 8.33 -5.10
N ALA A 20 13.19 8.86 -3.89
CA ALA A 20 13.78 8.32 -2.67
C ALA A 20 13.32 6.89 -2.37
N THR A 21 12.07 6.56 -2.71
CA THR A 21 11.55 5.18 -2.59
C THR A 21 12.25 4.27 -3.59
N GLU A 22 12.36 4.67 -4.85
CA GLU A 22 13.02 3.91 -5.91
C GLU A 22 14.44 3.52 -5.52
N GLU A 23 15.22 4.46 -4.96
CA GLU A 23 16.62 4.24 -4.58
C GLU A 23 16.79 3.65 -3.17
N HIS A 24 15.70 3.33 -2.47
CA HIS A 24 15.77 2.91 -1.08
C HIS A 24 16.58 1.59 -0.94
N PRO A 25 17.54 1.50 0.00
CA PRO A 25 18.42 0.33 0.15
C PRO A 25 17.69 -1.01 0.30
N PHE A 26 16.51 -1.01 0.92
CA PHE A 26 15.66 -2.20 1.02
C PHE A 26 15.22 -2.72 -0.37
N LEU A 27 14.79 -1.83 -1.27
CA LEU A 27 14.37 -2.24 -2.62
C LEU A 27 15.57 -2.63 -3.47
N MET A 28 16.66 -1.88 -3.40
CA MET A 28 17.89 -2.20 -4.14
C MET A 28 18.48 -3.55 -3.73
N SER A 29 18.55 -3.82 -2.43
CA SER A 29 19.01 -5.13 -1.93
C SER A 29 18.04 -6.28 -2.23
N MET A 30 16.74 -5.99 -2.40
CA MET A 30 15.77 -6.98 -2.87
C MET A 30 15.99 -7.33 -4.35
N LEU A 31 16.38 -6.35 -5.16
CA LEU A 31 16.67 -6.54 -6.59
C LEU A 31 17.92 -7.39 -6.83
N ASP A 32 19.02 -7.07 -6.15
CA ASP A 32 20.30 -7.75 -6.33
C ASP A 32 20.42 -9.06 -5.51
N GLY A 33 19.41 -9.37 -4.69
CA GLY A 33 19.33 -10.56 -3.86
C GLY A 33 20.18 -10.51 -2.59
N SER A 34 20.77 -9.37 -2.24
CA SER A 34 21.59 -9.18 -1.03
C SER A 34 20.77 -8.90 0.23
N LEU A 35 19.45 -8.68 0.11
CA LEU A 35 18.57 -8.37 1.25
C LEU A 35 18.62 -9.48 2.30
N ALA A 36 19.05 -9.12 3.51
CA ALA A 36 19.09 -10.05 4.62
C ALA A 36 17.69 -10.59 4.93
N MET A 37 17.56 -11.92 5.00
CA MET A 37 16.28 -12.59 5.25
C MET A 37 15.52 -12.05 6.48
N PRO A 38 16.16 -11.75 7.64
CA PRO A 38 15.43 -11.18 8.77
C PRO A 38 14.74 -9.84 8.47
N ASN A 39 15.35 -9.00 7.62
CA ASN A 39 14.75 -7.72 7.21
C ASN A 39 13.53 -7.95 6.32
N PHE A 40 13.62 -8.92 5.41
CA PHE A 40 12.48 -9.30 4.56
C PHE A 40 11.33 -9.89 5.40
N GLN A 41 11.64 -10.80 6.33
CA GLN A 41 10.65 -11.38 7.24
C GLN A 41 9.94 -10.31 8.07
N PHE A 42 10.72 -9.37 8.63
CA PHE A 42 10.17 -8.25 9.39
C PHE A 42 9.23 -7.39 8.52
N TYR A 43 9.67 -7.04 7.31
CA TYR A 43 8.85 -6.27 6.36
C TYR A 43 7.52 -6.98 6.05
N ILE A 44 7.54 -8.27 5.72
CA ILE A 44 6.32 -9.02 5.37
C ILE A 44 5.34 -9.13 6.55
N LEU A 45 5.85 -9.28 7.78
CA LEU A 45 4.99 -9.27 8.97
C LEU A 45 4.36 -7.89 9.20
N GLN A 46 5.11 -6.80 9.00
CA GLN A 46 4.58 -5.44 9.06
C GLN A 46 3.57 -5.17 7.93
N ASP A 47 3.79 -5.74 6.74
CA ASP A 47 2.91 -5.59 5.59
C ASP A 47 1.54 -6.26 5.82
N SER A 48 1.48 -7.41 6.50
CA SER A 48 0.20 -8.00 6.93
C SER A 48 -0.61 -7.06 7.85
N HIS A 49 0.05 -6.42 8.82
CA HIS A 49 -0.58 -5.39 9.66
C HIS A 49 -1.05 -4.17 8.87
N TYR A 50 -0.30 -3.77 7.85
CA TYR A 50 -0.65 -2.67 6.95
C TYR A 50 -1.88 -3.04 6.10
N LEU A 51 -1.86 -4.18 5.42
CA LEU A 51 -2.91 -4.64 4.50
C LEU A 51 -4.26 -4.77 5.20
N SER A 52 -4.29 -5.30 6.43
CA SER A 52 -5.52 -5.39 7.22
C SER A 52 -6.15 -4.01 7.47
N ARG A 53 -5.35 -3.02 7.86
CA ARG A 53 -5.83 -1.65 8.12
C ARG A 53 -6.16 -0.90 6.83
N PHE A 54 -5.38 -1.12 5.78
CA PHE A 54 -5.62 -0.54 4.45
C PHE A 54 -6.94 -1.05 3.84
N GLY A 55 -7.19 -2.36 3.92
CA GLY A 55 -8.45 -2.97 3.52
C GLY A 55 -9.64 -2.39 4.28
N ALA A 56 -9.52 -2.20 5.60
CA ALA A 56 -10.55 -1.53 6.39
C ALA A 56 -10.80 -0.08 5.94
N ALA A 57 -9.74 0.69 5.64
CA ALA A 57 -9.87 2.05 5.13
C ALA A 57 -10.58 2.10 3.75
N LEU A 58 -10.30 1.15 2.86
CA LEU A 58 -11.01 1.03 1.57
C LEU A 58 -12.49 0.73 1.75
N ARG A 59 -12.85 -0.15 2.69
CA ARG A 59 -14.25 -0.43 3.03
C ARG A 59 -14.95 0.82 3.55
N LEU A 60 -14.33 1.56 4.48
CA LEU A 60 -14.87 2.81 4.99
C LEU A 60 -15.06 3.86 3.90
N LEU A 61 -14.11 3.98 2.96
CA LEU A 61 -14.26 4.89 1.82
C LEU A 61 -15.45 4.49 0.93
N GLY A 62 -15.64 3.19 0.71
CA GLY A 62 -16.77 2.65 -0.06
C GLY A 62 -18.14 2.90 0.55
N GLU A 63 -18.23 3.31 1.81
CA GLU A 63 -19.50 3.68 2.45
C GLU A 63 -19.81 5.19 2.34
N LYS A 64 -18.89 6.01 1.82
CA LYS A 64 -19.14 7.45 1.69
C LYS A 64 -20.23 7.75 0.66
N GLU A 65 -20.96 8.82 0.93
CA GLU A 65 -21.93 9.41 0.01
C GLU A 65 -21.18 9.92 -1.24
N ASN A 66 -21.87 9.99 -2.37
CA ASN A 66 -21.39 10.43 -3.70
C ASN A 66 -20.72 9.36 -4.57
N PHE A 67 -20.50 8.14 -4.07
CA PHE A 67 -20.16 7.01 -4.93
C PHE A 67 -21.43 6.34 -5.48
N SER A 68 -21.40 6.00 -6.77
CA SER A 68 -22.34 5.05 -7.36
C SER A 68 -22.16 3.65 -6.79
N GLU A 69 -23.19 2.80 -6.87
CA GLU A 69 -23.09 1.43 -6.36
C GLU A 69 -21.99 0.59 -7.04
N GLU A 70 -21.68 0.89 -8.31
CA GLU A 70 -20.56 0.28 -9.02
C GLU A 70 -19.21 0.70 -8.43
N GLU A 71 -19.02 1.99 -8.14
CA GLU A 71 -17.78 2.50 -7.52
C GLU A 71 -17.61 1.96 -6.10
N LYS A 72 -18.69 1.89 -5.31
CA LYS A 72 -18.65 1.25 -3.98
C LYS A 72 -18.28 -0.23 -4.09
N ALA A 73 -18.83 -0.95 -5.07
CA ALA A 73 -18.48 -2.34 -5.33
C ALA A 73 -17.01 -2.50 -5.74
N ALA A 74 -16.47 -1.59 -6.55
CA ALA A 74 -15.06 -1.57 -6.91
C ALA A 74 -14.15 -1.36 -5.68
N LEU A 75 -14.48 -0.39 -4.82
CA LEU A 75 -13.75 -0.13 -3.57
C LEU A 75 -13.76 -1.33 -2.62
N ARG A 76 -14.93 -1.99 -2.47
CA ARG A 76 -15.02 -3.26 -1.74
C ARG A 76 -14.17 -4.36 -2.36
N GLY A 77 -14.17 -4.47 -3.68
CA GLY A 77 -13.32 -5.42 -4.41
C GLY A 77 -11.83 -5.16 -4.19
N PHE A 78 -11.39 -3.90 -4.11
CA PHE A 78 -10.01 -3.56 -3.76
C PHE A 78 -9.67 -3.95 -2.31
N ALA A 79 -10.61 -3.76 -1.38
CA ALA A 79 -10.43 -4.22 0.00
C ALA A 79 -10.32 -5.75 0.08
N ASP A 80 -11.16 -6.48 -0.65
CA ASP A 80 -11.08 -7.94 -0.75
C ASP A 80 -9.76 -8.41 -1.36
N GLY A 81 -9.21 -7.63 -2.30
CA GLY A 81 -7.88 -7.82 -2.87
C GLY A 81 -6.76 -7.67 -1.82
N ALA A 82 -6.86 -6.68 -0.93
CA ALA A 82 -5.92 -6.53 0.19
C ALA A 82 -5.98 -7.73 1.15
N ASP A 83 -7.20 -8.20 1.48
CA ASP A 83 -7.39 -9.39 2.31
C ASP A 83 -6.86 -10.66 1.63
N PHE A 84 -6.99 -10.76 0.30
CA PHE A 84 -6.44 -11.87 -0.46
C PHE A 84 -4.91 -11.85 -0.48
N ALA A 85 -4.30 -10.68 -0.66
CA ALA A 85 -2.86 -10.51 -0.58
C ALA A 85 -2.33 -10.92 0.79
N GLU A 86 -2.97 -10.46 1.87
CA GLU A 86 -2.62 -10.82 3.25
C GLU A 86 -2.67 -12.34 3.48
N ARG A 87 -3.75 -13.00 3.08
CA ARG A 87 -3.84 -14.48 3.15
C ARG A 87 -2.73 -15.16 2.35
N GLY A 88 -2.37 -14.61 1.19
CA GLY A 88 -1.25 -15.08 0.37
C GLY A 88 0.08 -15.03 1.14
N LEU A 89 0.34 -13.97 1.91
CA LEU A 89 1.51 -13.88 2.78
C LEU A 89 1.47 -14.95 3.87
N HIS A 90 0.31 -15.18 4.48
CA HIS A 90 0.14 -16.21 5.50
C HIS A 90 0.40 -17.62 4.97
N ASP A 91 -0.26 -17.98 3.86
CA ASP A 91 -0.21 -19.32 3.29
C ASP A 91 1.17 -19.70 2.73
N SER A 92 1.99 -18.71 2.39
CA SER A 92 3.33 -18.92 1.85
C SER A 92 4.43 -18.68 2.90
N PHE A 93 4.68 -17.41 3.22
CA PHE A 93 5.82 -16.98 4.01
C PHE A 93 5.66 -17.34 5.47
N PHE A 94 4.51 -17.06 6.10
CA PHE A 94 4.34 -17.30 7.53
C PHE A 94 4.40 -18.79 7.87
N LYS A 95 3.76 -19.64 7.07
CA LYS A 95 3.87 -21.10 7.21
C LYS A 95 5.30 -21.60 7.04
N SER A 96 6.02 -21.15 6.01
CA SER A 96 7.40 -21.60 5.75
C SER A 96 8.40 -21.11 6.79
N TRP A 97 8.17 -19.95 7.39
CA TRP A 97 9.04 -19.40 8.44
C TRP A 97 8.64 -19.80 9.85
N HIS A 98 7.51 -20.51 10.00
CA HIS A 98 6.90 -20.81 11.30
C HIS A 98 6.68 -19.54 12.14
N LYS A 99 6.13 -18.50 11.51
CA LYS A 99 5.83 -17.19 12.12
C LYS A 99 4.35 -16.88 12.04
N GLN A 100 3.91 -15.92 12.86
CA GLN A 100 2.57 -15.37 12.85
C GLN A 100 2.63 -13.84 12.91
N VAL A 101 1.60 -13.17 12.39
CA VAL A 101 1.50 -11.70 12.42
C VAL A 101 1.60 -11.13 13.85
N THR A 102 1.13 -11.88 14.84
CA THR A 102 1.20 -11.54 16.27
C THR A 102 2.60 -11.62 16.87
N ASP A 103 3.58 -12.16 16.15
CA ASP A 103 4.97 -12.23 16.62
C ASP A 103 5.65 -10.85 16.64
N VAL A 104 5.06 -9.86 15.95
CA VAL A 104 5.54 -8.48 15.93
C VAL A 104 4.38 -7.51 16.09
N GLU A 105 4.63 -6.45 16.87
CA GLU A 105 3.74 -5.31 16.93
C GLU A 105 3.93 -4.40 15.71
N PRO A 106 2.89 -3.72 15.21
CA PRO A 106 3.04 -2.69 14.20
C PRO A 106 4.04 -1.62 14.64
N CYS A 107 4.99 -1.27 13.78
CA CYS A 107 5.96 -0.24 14.10
C CYS A 107 5.28 1.15 14.15
N PRO A 108 5.88 2.14 14.83
CA PRO A 108 5.31 3.48 14.92
C PRO A 108 4.98 4.10 13.55
N ASN A 109 5.82 3.86 12.53
CA ASN A 109 5.58 4.38 11.18
C ASN A 109 4.39 3.69 10.49
N ASN A 110 4.21 2.39 10.70
CA ASN A 110 3.06 1.64 10.18
C ASN A 110 1.76 2.17 10.80
N LEU A 111 1.76 2.35 12.13
CA LEU A 111 0.61 2.92 12.85
C LEU A 111 0.35 4.36 12.42
N LEU A 112 1.38 5.20 12.31
CA LEU A 112 1.24 6.59 11.87
C LEU A 112 0.59 6.63 10.48
N TYR A 113 1.11 5.86 9.53
CA TYR A 113 0.61 5.87 8.17
C TYR A 113 -0.85 5.38 8.11
N THR A 114 -1.12 4.19 8.63
CA THR A 114 -2.47 3.60 8.58
C THR A 114 -3.50 4.40 9.37
N SER A 115 -3.14 4.97 10.53
CA SER A 115 -4.04 5.86 11.27
C SER A 115 -4.35 7.12 10.48
N TYR A 116 -3.36 7.73 9.81
CA TYR A 116 -3.58 8.88 8.95
C TYR A 116 -4.52 8.57 7.79
N LEU A 117 -4.33 7.42 7.11
CA LEU A 117 -5.23 6.96 6.05
C LEU A 117 -6.67 6.87 6.55
N THR A 118 -6.89 6.20 7.69
CA THR A 118 -8.23 6.05 8.27
C THR A 118 -8.81 7.39 8.71
N THR A 119 -8.03 8.27 9.33
CA THR A 119 -8.49 9.60 9.74
C THR A 119 -9.00 10.38 8.53
N VAL A 120 -8.19 10.52 7.47
CA VAL A 120 -8.60 11.27 6.27
C VAL A 120 -9.84 10.65 5.62
N VAL A 121 -9.90 9.32 5.50
CA VAL A 121 -11.07 8.63 4.93
C VAL A 121 -12.34 8.92 5.74
N VAL A 122 -12.24 8.99 7.06
CA VAL A 122 -13.40 9.20 7.94
C VAL A 122 -13.80 10.67 8.03
N THR A 123 -12.84 11.60 8.13
CA THR A 123 -13.11 13.01 8.43
C THR A 123 -13.31 13.88 7.19
N GLU A 124 -12.66 13.55 6.08
CA GLU A 124 -12.66 14.40 4.88
C GLU A 124 -13.67 13.94 3.83
N ASN A 125 -13.77 14.66 2.71
CA ASN A 125 -14.66 14.29 1.62
C ASN A 125 -14.14 13.07 0.82
N TYR A 126 -14.98 12.54 -0.08
CA TYR A 126 -14.64 11.34 -0.85
C TYR A 126 -13.42 11.53 -1.77
N ALA A 127 -13.17 12.74 -2.29
CA ALA A 127 -12.05 13.02 -3.16
C ALA A 127 -10.71 12.97 -2.40
N GLU A 128 -10.67 13.49 -1.18
CA GLU A 128 -9.51 13.38 -0.29
C GLU A 128 -9.30 11.94 0.19
N GLY A 129 -10.38 11.21 0.47
CA GLY A 129 -10.32 9.78 0.77
C GLY A 129 -9.74 8.95 -0.38
N LEU A 130 -10.10 9.25 -1.64
CA LEU A 130 -9.46 8.62 -2.80
C LEU A 130 -7.99 9.01 -2.92
N ALA A 131 -7.68 10.30 -2.77
CA ALA A 131 -6.33 10.82 -2.91
C ALA A 131 -5.36 10.23 -1.88
N VAL A 132 -5.81 9.98 -0.64
CA VAL A 132 -4.96 9.44 0.42
C VAL A 132 -4.64 7.95 0.22
N LEU A 133 -5.54 7.18 -0.38
CA LEU A 133 -5.35 5.73 -0.62
C LEU A 133 -4.67 5.41 -1.95
N LEU A 134 -4.76 6.31 -2.95
CA LEU A 134 -4.20 6.13 -4.29
C LEU A 134 -2.69 5.80 -4.32
N PRO A 135 -1.81 6.39 -3.49
CA PRO A 135 -0.37 6.15 -3.57
C PRO A 135 0.01 4.68 -3.38
N CYS A 136 -0.71 3.93 -2.55
CA CYS A 136 -0.43 2.51 -2.33
C CYS A 136 -0.47 1.71 -3.63
N PHE A 137 -1.48 1.93 -4.47
CA PHE A 137 -1.61 1.22 -5.74
C PHE A 137 -0.58 1.73 -6.76
N TRP A 138 -0.48 3.05 -6.89
CA TRP A 138 0.27 3.65 -7.98
C TRP A 138 1.77 3.53 -7.78
N VAL A 139 2.28 3.78 -6.57
CA VAL A 139 3.71 3.68 -6.26
C VAL A 139 4.17 2.22 -6.36
N TYR A 140 3.40 1.25 -5.86
CA TYR A 140 3.77 -0.17 -5.98
C TYR A 140 3.77 -0.64 -7.43
N MET A 141 2.78 -0.24 -8.24
CA MET A 141 2.76 -0.55 -9.67
C MET A 141 4.00 0.03 -10.38
N HIS A 142 4.29 1.31 -10.14
CA HIS A 142 5.43 2.01 -10.73
C HIS A 142 6.77 1.39 -10.34
N VAL A 143 6.98 1.18 -9.04
CA VAL A 143 8.19 0.51 -8.52
C VAL A 143 8.29 -0.88 -9.14
N GLY A 144 7.23 -1.68 -9.10
CA GLY A 144 7.23 -3.04 -9.68
C GLY A 144 7.60 -3.07 -11.16
N GLN A 145 7.09 -2.13 -11.96
CA GLN A 145 7.48 -1.97 -13.37
C GLN A 145 8.96 -1.61 -13.53
N ARG A 146 9.49 -0.70 -12.70
CA ARG A 146 10.92 -0.38 -12.70
C ARG A 146 11.78 -1.59 -12.31
N LEU A 147 11.36 -2.37 -11.31
CA LEU A 147 12.07 -3.59 -10.90
C LEU A 147 12.13 -4.60 -12.05
N LEU A 148 11.03 -4.80 -12.77
CA LEU A 148 10.98 -5.69 -13.93
C LEU A 148 11.88 -5.22 -15.06
N ALA A 149 11.90 -3.92 -15.37
CA ALA A 149 12.76 -3.35 -16.41
C ALA A 149 14.25 -3.41 -16.06
N SER A 150 14.58 -3.51 -14.77
CA SER A 150 15.97 -3.57 -14.27
C SER A 150 16.53 -5.00 -14.18
N ARG A 151 15.69 -6.02 -14.42
CA ARG A 151 16.14 -7.42 -14.53
C ARG A 151 16.77 -7.63 -15.91
N ALA A 152 18.10 -7.51 -15.97
CA ALA A 152 18.91 -7.95 -17.11
C ALA A 152 19.27 -9.44 -17.00
#